data_AF-A0A0Z8LZ75-F1
#
_entry.id   AF-A0A0Z8LZ75-F1
#
_cell.length_a   1.000
_cell.length_b   1.000
_cell.length_c   1.000
_cell.angle_alpha   90.00
_cell.angle_beta   90.00
_cell.angle_gamma   90.00
#
_symmetry.space_group_name_H-M   'P 1'
#
loop_
_entity.id
_entity.type
_entity.pdbx_description
1 polymer ?
#
loop_
_entity_poly.entity_id
_entity_poly.type
_entity_poly.pdbx_seq_one_letter_code
_entity_poly.pdbx_strand_id
1 'polypeptide(L)'
;MRLKFGNKSLEYTQGEHPKTRVLLINDEGAMYPIYFDKEAIDKSDAELFELALEKIYQDNFPNRAEDEKFNEIGKRLAKIDDITEEATKNLEKVKEQVKMSAASRSSFLKITVLLYEKGILTDEELFATGIFDDESEDSPETDI
;
A
#
# COMPACT_ATOMS: atom_id res chain seq x y z
N MET A 1 -14.18 -33.22 16.51
CA MET A 1 -15.44 -32.43 16.45
C MET A 1 -15.47 -31.58 15.19
N ARG A 2 -16.44 -31.81 14.29
CA ARG A 2 -16.68 -30.97 13.10
C ARG A 2 -17.99 -30.21 13.29
N LEU A 3 -17.90 -28.90 13.49
CA LEU A 3 -19.07 -28.04 13.62
C LEU A 3 -19.74 -27.82 12.26
N LYS A 4 -21.06 -27.63 12.28
CA LYS A 4 -21.93 -27.32 11.15
C LYS A 4 -22.86 -26.19 11.55
N PHE A 5 -23.31 -25.41 10.58
CA PHE A 5 -24.35 -24.43 10.80
C PHE A 5 -25.66 -25.13 11.17
N GLY A 6 -26.21 -24.82 12.34
CA GLY A 6 -27.52 -25.30 12.77
C GLY A 6 -28.62 -24.35 12.31
N ASN A 7 -28.65 -23.16 12.91
CA ASN A 7 -29.61 -22.12 12.55
C ASN A 7 -29.13 -20.74 13.01
N LYS A 8 -29.78 -19.69 12.49
CA LYS A 8 -29.69 -18.33 13.02
C LYS A 8 -31.04 -17.83 13.53
N SER A 9 -31.02 -16.94 14.50
CA SER A 9 -32.21 -16.27 15.03
C SER A 9 -31.86 -14.93 15.65
N LEU A 10 -32.76 -13.95 15.56
CA LEU A 10 -32.64 -12.71 16.29
C LEU A 10 -33.23 -12.92 17.70
N GLU A 11 -32.40 -12.75 18.74
CA GLU A 11 -32.83 -12.87 20.13
C GLU A 11 -33.11 -11.48 20.71
N TYR A 12 -34.29 -11.33 21.31
CA TYR A 12 -34.74 -10.11 21.97
C TYR A 12 -34.71 -10.33 23.47
N THR A 13 -33.79 -9.66 24.16
CA THR A 13 -33.73 -9.64 25.62
C THR A 13 -34.36 -8.36 26.14
N GLN A 14 -35.12 -8.43 27.24
CA GLN A 14 -35.78 -7.28 27.85
C GLN A 14 -34.74 -6.21 28.24
N GLY A 15 -34.74 -5.08 27.53
CA GLY A 15 -33.85 -3.95 27.81
C GLY A 15 -32.48 -3.96 27.13
N GLU A 16 -32.14 -5.00 26.36
CA GLU A 16 -30.91 -5.02 25.54
C GLU A 16 -31.22 -4.82 24.06
N HIS A 17 -30.23 -4.29 23.32
CA HIS A 17 -30.28 -4.34 21.86
C HIS A 17 -30.36 -5.80 21.38
N PRO A 18 -31.20 -6.10 20.39
CA PRO A 18 -31.33 -7.46 19.88
C PRO A 18 -29.98 -7.97 19.37
N LYS A 19 -29.76 -9.28 19.48
CA LYS A 19 -28.51 -9.92 19.05
C LYS A 19 -28.82 -11.05 18.08
N THR A 20 -27.96 -11.25 17.10
CA THR A 20 -28.03 -12.38 16.20
C THR A 20 -27.39 -13.58 16.87
N ARG A 21 -28.19 -14.60 17.20
CA ARG A 21 -27.67 -15.90 17.64
C ARG A 21 -27.43 -16.79 16.43
N VAL A 22 -26.22 -17.29 16.30
CA VAL A 22 -25.83 -18.37 15.38
C VAL A 22 -25.57 -19.61 16.21
N LEU A 23 -26.28 -20.70 15.92
CA LEU A 23 -26.07 -21.98 16.59
C LEU A 23 -25.21 -22.88 15.71
N LEU A 24 -24.04 -23.27 16.21
CA LEU A 24 -23.23 -24.32 15.60
C LEU A 24 -23.50 -25.66 16.29
N ILE A 25 -23.64 -26.71 15.50
CA ILE A 25 -23.93 -28.06 15.98
C ILE A 25 -22.93 -29.07 15.44
N ASN A 26 -22.89 -30.27 16.01
CA ASN A 26 -22.18 -31.41 15.42
C ASN A 26 -23.04 -32.68 15.48
N ASP A 27 -22.57 -33.75 14.84
CA ASP A 27 -23.28 -35.04 14.82
C ASP A 27 -23.22 -35.77 16.18
N GLU A 28 -22.39 -35.29 17.11
CA GLU A 28 -22.20 -35.84 18.46
C GLU A 28 -23.12 -35.14 19.50
N GLY A 29 -23.97 -34.21 19.07
CA GLY A 29 -24.93 -33.50 19.94
C GLY A 29 -24.43 -32.20 20.58
N ALA A 30 -23.26 -31.69 20.21
CA ALA A 30 -22.78 -30.39 20.65
C ALA A 30 -23.69 -29.28 20.10
N MET A 31 -23.93 -28.27 20.94
CA MET A 31 -24.67 -27.05 20.61
C MET A 31 -23.89 -25.86 21.13
N TYR A 32 -23.39 -25.03 20.22
CA TYR A 32 -22.52 -23.90 20.54
C TYR A 32 -23.15 -22.60 20.02
N PRO A 33 -23.87 -21.84 20.89
CA PRO A 33 -24.48 -20.58 20.53
C PRO A 33 -23.44 -19.46 20.50
N ILE A 34 -23.47 -18.66 19.45
CA ILE A 34 -22.53 -17.56 19.20
C ILE A 34 -23.35 -16.32 18.90
N TYR A 35 -22.99 -15.21 19.53
CA TYR A 35 -23.72 -13.97 19.47
C TYR A 35 -22.96 -12.92 18.67
N PHE A 36 -23.67 -12.31 17.72
CA PHE A 36 -23.25 -11.16 16.93
C PHE A 36 -24.24 -10.01 17.11
N ASP A 37 -23.89 -8.84 16.59
CA ASP A 37 -24.79 -7.68 16.52
C ASP A 37 -26.04 -7.99 15.67
N LYS A 38 -27.10 -7.18 15.84
CA LYS A 38 -28.38 -7.43 15.17
C LYS A 38 -28.27 -7.43 13.64
N GLU A 39 -27.37 -6.62 13.08
CA GLU A 39 -27.18 -6.46 11.64
C GLU A 39 -26.61 -7.73 11.00
N ALA A 40 -25.96 -8.60 11.79
CA ALA A 40 -25.42 -9.85 11.28
C ALA A 40 -26.53 -10.81 10.81
N ILE A 41 -27.80 -10.61 11.22
CA ILE A 41 -28.92 -11.46 10.82
C ILE A 41 -29.11 -11.50 9.29
N ASP A 42 -28.73 -10.42 8.60
CA ASP A 42 -28.90 -10.27 7.15
C ASP A 42 -27.80 -10.98 6.34
N LYS A 43 -26.73 -11.45 7.00
CA LYS A 43 -25.65 -12.21 6.35
C LYS A 43 -26.11 -13.61 5.95
N SER A 44 -25.46 -14.18 4.95
CA SER A 44 -25.71 -15.57 4.55
C SER A 44 -25.27 -16.56 5.64
N ASP A 45 -25.86 -17.76 5.63
CA ASP A 45 -25.50 -18.81 6.60
C ASP A 45 -24.03 -19.23 6.47
N ALA A 46 -23.48 -19.20 5.25
CA ALA A 46 -22.07 -19.49 4.99
C ALA A 46 -21.15 -18.42 5.61
N GLU A 47 -21.47 -17.14 5.41
CA GLU A 47 -20.69 -16.05 6.03
C GLU A 47 -20.77 -16.09 7.56
N LEU A 48 -21.95 -16.35 8.11
CA LEU A 48 -22.14 -16.47 9.56
C LEU A 48 -21.43 -17.69 10.14
N PHE A 49 -21.34 -18.78 9.38
CA PHE A 49 -20.57 -19.96 9.78
C PHE A 49 -19.08 -19.66 9.88
N GLU A 50 -18.50 -18.99 8.89
CA GLU A 50 -17.07 -18.61 8.93
C GLU A 50 -16.77 -17.62 10.08
N LEU A 51 -17.60 -16.58 10.25
CA LEU A 51 -17.47 -15.64 11.36
C LEU A 51 -17.57 -16.31 12.73
N ALA A 52 -18.46 -17.30 12.84
CA ALA A 52 -18.66 -18.09 14.05
C ALA A 52 -17.43 -18.94 14.38
N LEU A 53 -16.84 -19.60 13.37
CA LEU A 53 -15.60 -20.35 13.54
C LEU A 53 -14.43 -19.45 13.90
N GLU A 54 -14.31 -18.28 13.25
CA GLU A 54 -13.27 -17.30 13.57
C GLU A 54 -13.39 -16.82 15.03
N LYS A 55 -14.61 -16.50 15.48
CA LYS A 55 -14.84 -16.08 16.87
C LYS A 55 -14.45 -17.18 17.86
N ILE A 56 -14.82 -18.44 17.60
CA ILE A 56 -14.37 -19.59 18.39
C ILE A 56 -12.84 -19.68 18.40
N TYR A 57 -12.20 -19.53 17.25
CA TYR A 57 -10.75 -19.60 17.15
C TYR A 57 -10.07 -18.51 17.97
N GLN A 58 -10.54 -17.26 17.86
CA GLN A 58 -10.02 -16.12 18.63
C GLN A 58 -10.23 -16.31 20.13
N ASP A 59 -11.43 -16.72 20.57
CA ASP A 59 -11.76 -16.91 21.98
C ASP A 59 -10.92 -18.05 22.63
N ASN A 60 -10.56 -19.08 21.87
CA ASN A 60 -9.79 -20.23 22.38
C ASN A 60 -8.28 -20.13 22.18
N PHE A 61 -7.83 -19.33 21.20
CA PHE A 61 -6.41 -19.18 20.85
C PHE A 61 -5.99 -17.71 20.70
N PRO A 62 -6.22 -16.86 21.72
CA PRO A 62 -5.99 -15.41 21.62
C PRO A 62 -4.55 -15.08 21.21
N ASN A 63 -3.56 -15.74 21.83
CA ASN A 63 -2.14 -15.51 21.52
C ASN A 63 -1.78 -15.95 20.09
N ARG A 64 -2.37 -17.03 19.55
CA ARG A 64 -2.07 -17.49 18.19
C ARG A 64 -2.70 -16.58 17.13
N ALA A 65 -3.95 -16.14 17.36
CA ALA A 65 -4.62 -15.21 16.47
C ALA A 65 -3.91 -13.85 16.40
N GLU A 66 -3.37 -13.39 17.53
CA GLU A 66 -2.49 -12.22 17.60
C GLU A 66 -1.16 -12.48 16.89
N ASP A 67 -0.45 -13.56 17.21
CA ASP A 67 0.84 -13.89 16.61
C ASP A 67 0.77 -14.00 15.07
N GLU A 68 -0.30 -14.59 14.52
CA GLU A 68 -0.51 -14.69 13.07
C GLU A 68 -0.73 -13.31 12.41
N LYS A 69 -1.56 -12.44 13.02
CA LYS A 69 -1.77 -11.07 12.54
C LYS A 69 -0.49 -10.23 12.65
N PHE A 70 0.22 -10.32 13.78
CA PHE A 70 1.49 -9.62 13.98
C PHE A 70 2.57 -10.09 13.00
N ASN A 71 2.64 -11.39 12.71
CA ASN A 71 3.56 -11.92 11.70
C ASN A 71 3.26 -11.40 10.30
N GLU A 72 1.99 -11.27 9.92
CA GLU A 72 1.61 -10.69 8.63
C GLU A 72 1.98 -9.21 8.55
N ILE A 73 1.72 -8.44 9.61
CA ILE A 73 2.11 -7.03 9.71
C ILE A 73 3.63 -6.89 9.64
N GLY A 74 4.38 -7.71 10.37
CA GLY A 74 5.85 -7.72 10.35
C GLY A 74 6.41 -7.97 8.95
N LYS A 75 5.85 -8.91 8.19
CA LYS A 75 6.24 -9.15 6.79
C LYS A 75 5.95 -7.94 5.88
N ARG A 76 4.82 -7.28 6.07
CA ARG A 76 4.47 -6.06 5.31
C ARG A 76 5.42 -4.91 5.64
N LEU A 77 5.76 -4.73 6.92
CA LEU A 77 6.72 -3.73 7.38
C LEU A 77 8.11 -3.97 6.80
N ALA A 78 8.63 -5.20 6.88
CA ALA A 78 9.92 -5.55 6.28
C ALA A 78 9.96 -5.24 4.77
N LYS A 79 8.88 -5.52 4.04
CA LYS A 79 8.78 -5.18 2.62
C LYS A 79 8.78 -3.65 2.36
N ILE A 80 8.18 -2.86 3.24
CA ILE A 80 8.18 -1.40 3.15
C ILE A 80 9.59 -0.85 3.42
N ASP A 81 10.29 -1.40 4.40
CA ASP A 81 11.66 -1.03 4.71
C ASP A 81 12.59 -1.30 3.51
N ASP A 82 12.48 -2.48 2.89
CA ASP A 82 13.23 -2.85 1.68
C ASP A 82 12.98 -1.85 0.53
N ILE A 83 11.71 -1.50 0.27
CA ILE A 83 11.33 -0.54 -0.78
C ILE A 83 11.90 0.85 -0.49
N THR A 84 11.90 1.24 0.79
CA THR A 84 12.39 2.54 1.24
C THR A 84 13.91 2.62 1.10
N GLU A 85 14.63 1.55 1.45
CA GLU A 85 16.08 1.44 1.23
C GLU A 85 16.43 1.50 -0.26
N GLU A 86 15.67 0.81 -1.11
CA GLU A 86 15.88 0.87 -2.56
C GLU A 86 15.60 2.28 -3.13
N ALA A 87 14.49 2.91 -2.71
CA ALA A 87 14.12 4.24 -3.16
C ALA A 87 15.16 5.30 -2.77
N THR A 88 15.68 5.24 -1.54
CA THR A 88 16.72 6.16 -1.06
C THR A 88 18.02 5.99 -1.86
N LYS A 89 18.45 4.76 -2.11
CA LYS A 89 19.63 4.46 -2.95
C LYS A 89 19.46 4.95 -4.38
N ASN A 90 18.28 4.78 -4.96
CA ASN A 90 17.99 5.28 -6.31
C ASN A 90 17.98 6.81 -6.35
N LEU A 91 17.42 7.47 -5.34
CA LEU A 91 17.44 8.92 -5.21
C LEU A 91 18.88 9.47 -5.11
N GLU A 92 19.75 8.80 -4.37
CA GLU A 92 21.17 9.17 -4.30
C GLU A 92 21.87 9.03 -5.65
N LYS A 93 21.64 7.93 -6.39
CA LYS A 93 22.16 7.76 -7.74
C LYS A 93 21.67 8.84 -8.72
N VAL A 94 20.38 9.18 -8.66
CA VAL A 94 19.81 10.26 -9.50
C VAL A 94 20.43 11.60 -9.14
N LYS A 95 20.56 11.92 -7.84
CA LYS A 95 21.25 13.15 -7.39
C LYS A 95 22.68 13.22 -7.93
N GLU A 96 23.41 12.12 -7.90
CA GLU A 96 24.78 12.08 -8.43
C GLU A 96 24.82 12.24 -9.95
N GLN A 97 23.93 11.59 -10.69
CA GLN A 97 23.81 11.76 -12.14
C GLN A 97 23.45 13.20 -12.52
N VAL A 98 22.54 13.85 -11.78
CA VAL A 98 22.17 15.25 -12.02
C VAL A 98 23.36 16.18 -11.78
N LYS A 99 24.13 15.97 -10.70
CA LYS A 99 25.36 16.75 -10.44
C LYS A 99 26.40 16.57 -11.55
N MET A 100 26.63 15.33 -11.98
CA MET A 100 27.58 15.02 -13.06
C MET A 100 27.13 15.61 -14.40
N SER A 101 25.83 15.57 -14.71
CA SER A 101 25.23 16.19 -15.89
C SER A 101 25.42 17.71 -15.87
N ALA A 102 25.12 18.36 -14.74
CA ALA A 102 25.32 19.81 -14.57
C ALA A 102 26.81 20.21 -14.73
N ALA A 103 27.73 19.45 -14.14
CA ALA A 103 29.17 19.68 -14.30
C ALA A 103 29.65 19.49 -15.74
N SER A 104 29.11 18.49 -16.44
CA SER A 104 29.41 18.22 -17.85
C SER A 104 28.88 19.34 -18.76
N ARG A 105 27.64 19.80 -18.55
CA ARG A 105 27.07 20.95 -19.25
C ARG A 105 27.90 22.22 -19.04
N SER A 106 28.30 22.50 -17.80
CA SER A 106 29.16 23.65 -17.49
C SER A 106 30.52 23.57 -18.19
N SER A 107 31.13 22.40 -18.22
CA SER A 107 32.43 22.20 -18.86
C SER A 107 32.33 22.32 -20.38
N PHE A 108 31.28 21.74 -20.96
CA PHE A 108 30.97 21.88 -22.39
C PHE A 108 30.78 23.35 -22.77
N LEU A 109 29.97 24.10 -22.00
CA LEU A 109 29.75 25.54 -22.23
C LEU A 109 31.05 26.35 -22.15
N LYS A 110 31.93 26.05 -21.20
CA LYS A 110 33.23 26.73 -21.10
C LYS A 110 34.10 26.48 -22.35
N ILE A 111 34.11 25.24 -22.85
CA ILE A 111 34.88 24.88 -24.04
C ILE A 111 34.30 25.57 -25.28
N THR A 112 32.98 25.56 -25.46
CA THR A 112 32.34 26.19 -26.62
C THR A 112 32.56 27.70 -26.66
N VAL A 113 32.45 28.39 -25.51
CA VAL A 113 32.76 29.83 -25.41
C VAL A 113 34.23 30.09 -25.75
N LEU A 114 35.17 29.31 -25.23
CA LEU A 114 36.60 29.48 -25.56
C LEU A 114 36.91 29.28 -27.04
N LEU A 115 36.24 28.34 -27.71
CA LEU A 115 36.39 28.12 -29.15
C LEU A 115 35.83 29.29 -29.96
N TYR A 116 34.69 29.84 -29.54
CA TYR A 116 34.10 31.04 -30.13
C TYR A 116 35.00 32.28 -29.95
N GLU A 117 35.52 32.53 -28.75
CA GLU A 117 36.46 33.63 -28.47
C GLU A 117 37.75 33.55 -29.31
N LYS A 118 38.20 32.35 -29.65
CA LYS A 118 39.36 32.13 -30.53
C LYS A 118 39.03 32.25 -32.02
N GLY A 119 37.78 32.51 -32.38
CA GLY A 119 37.31 32.59 -33.76
C GLY A 119 37.32 31.24 -34.49
N ILE A 120 37.35 30.11 -33.76
CA ILE A 120 37.29 28.76 -34.33
C ILE A 120 35.85 28.37 -34.67
N LEU A 121 34.89 28.83 -33.86
CA LEU A 121 33.46 28.69 -34.13
C LEU A 121 32.92 30.01 -34.70
N THR A 122 32.09 29.90 -35.72
CA THR A 122 31.31 31.02 -36.27
C THR A 122 29.96 31.17 -35.55
N ASP A 123 29.29 32.30 -35.72
CA ASP A 123 27.97 32.57 -35.14
C ASP A 123 26.95 31.48 -35.54
N GLU A 124 26.93 31.10 -36.82
CA GLU A 124 26.01 30.08 -37.35
C GLU A 124 26.27 28.69 -36.73
N GLU A 125 27.54 28.31 -36.56
CA GLU A 125 27.94 27.05 -35.91
C GLU A 125 27.66 27.06 -34.40
N LEU A 126 27.78 28.22 -33.74
CA LEU A 126 27.43 28.39 -32.33
C LEU A 126 25.92 28.25 -32.12
N PHE A 127 25.09 28.85 -32.98
CA PHE A 127 23.63 28.69 -32.96
C PHE A 127 23.21 27.23 -33.22
N ALA A 128 23.89 26.53 -34.13
CA ALA A 128 23.63 25.12 -34.40
C ALA A 128 23.92 24.18 -33.20
N THR A 129 24.62 24.64 -32.16
CA THR A 129 24.85 23.86 -30.94
C THR A 129 23.61 23.76 -30.03
N GLY A 130 22.57 24.59 -30.23
CA GLY A 130 21.35 24.62 -29.42
C GLY A 130 21.58 25.01 -27.95
N ILE A 131 22.75 25.52 -27.59
CA ILE A 131 23.13 25.88 -26.21
C ILE A 131 22.31 27.06 -25.66
N PHE A 132 21.79 27.90 -26.55
CA PHE A 132 21.01 29.10 -26.23
C PHE A 132 19.53 28.95 -26.60
N ASP A 133 19.10 27.76 -27.02
CA ASP A 133 17.68 27.46 -27.17
C ASP A 133 17.10 27.34 -25.76
N ASP A 134 16.52 28.44 -25.29
CA ASP A 134 15.85 28.54 -24.01
C ASP A 134 14.64 27.58 -24.02
N GLU A 135 14.75 26.41 -23.37
CA GLU A 135 13.57 25.61 -23.03
C GLU A 135 12.76 26.34 -21.95
N SER A 136 12.05 27.38 -22.37
CA SER A 136 11.06 28.12 -21.58
C SER A 136 9.65 27.99 -22.17
N GLU A 137 9.35 26.88 -22.82
CA GLU A 137 7.99 26.50 -23.21
C GLU A 137 7.67 25.08 -22.74
N ASP A 138 7.54 24.86 -21.43
CA ASP A 138 6.50 23.96 -20.93
C ASP A 138 6.23 24.21 -19.44
N SER A 139 5.48 25.27 -19.15
CA SER A 139 4.68 25.30 -17.92
C SER A 139 3.30 24.74 -18.27
N PRO A 140 2.92 23.53 -17.84
CA PRO A 140 1.52 23.18 -17.84
C PRO A 140 0.89 24.04 -16.74
N GLU A 141 0.06 25.01 -17.14
CA GLU A 141 -0.95 25.58 -16.26
C GLU A 141 -1.77 24.41 -15.69
N THR A 142 -1.48 24.01 -14.45
CA THR A 142 -2.42 23.21 -13.68
C THR A 142 -3.42 24.17 -13.05
N ASP A 143 -4.52 24.40 -13.77
CA ASP A 143 -5.79 24.80 -13.17
C ASP A 143 -6.26 23.66 -12.24
N ILE A 144 -6.13 23.87 -10.92
CA ILE A 144 -7.02 23.32 -9.88
C ILE A 144 -7.22 24.39 -8.81
#